data_AF-A0A6L3ESV2-F1
#
_entry.id   AF-A0A6L3ESV2-F1
#
_cell.length_a   1.000
_cell.length_b   1.000
_cell.length_c   1.000
_cell.angle_alpha   90.00
_cell.angle_beta   90.00
_cell.angle_gamma   90.00
#
_symmetry.space_group_name_H-M   'P 1'
#
loop_
_entity.id
_entity.type
_entity.pdbx_description
1 polymer ?
#
loop_
_entity_poly.entity_id
_entity_poly.type
_entity_poly.pdbx_seq_one_letter_code
_entity_poly.pdbx_strand_id
1 'polypeptide(L)' 'LPYLKNVQAIDNKLLVALDEPEAHNPNMIRLLVDAGADIHFVGEIRHSLEDVYLQLVNNEAKEDHD' A
#
# COMPACT_ATOMS: atom_id res chain seq x y z
N LEU A 1 5.28 -9.41 -11.55
CA LEU A 1 4.39 -10.11 -10.60
C LEU A 1 2.96 -9.66 -10.89
N PRO A 2 2.03 -10.55 -11.26
CA PRO A 2 0.70 -10.16 -11.74
C PRO A 2 -0.20 -9.57 -10.65
N TYR A 3 0.03 -9.93 -9.39
CA TYR A 3 -0.71 -9.46 -8.21
C TYR A 3 -0.24 -8.10 -7.66
N LEU A 4 0.73 -7.47 -8.31
CA LEU A 4 1.32 -6.21 -7.87
C LEU A 4 0.69 -5.05 -8.63
N LYS A 5 0.01 -4.17 -7.91
CA LYS A 5 -0.73 -3.03 -8.48
C LYS A 5 0.13 -1.79 -8.61
N ASN A 6 0.95 -1.52 -7.60
CA ASN A 6 1.76 -0.31 -7.54
C ASN A 6 2.97 -0.53 -6.63
N VAL A 7 4.09 0.10 -6.95
CA VAL A 7 5.31 0.12 -6.13
C VAL A 7 5.86 1.53 -6.15
N GLN A 8 6.15 2.06 -4.96
CA GLN A 8 6.78 3.37 -4.80
C GLN A 8 7.91 3.27 -3.78
N ALA A 9 9.05 3.87 -4.11
CA ALA A 9 10.10 4.11 -3.13
C ALA A 9 9.83 5.47 -2.48
N ILE A 10 9.66 5.47 -1.15
CA ILE A 10 9.41 6.67 -0.35
C ILE A 10 10.45 6.68 0.77
N ASP A 11 11.38 7.64 0.71
CA ASP A 11 12.55 7.69 1.58
C ASP A 11 13.31 6.35 1.60
N ASN A 12 13.33 5.66 2.74
CA ASN A 12 13.95 4.36 2.93
C ASN A 12 12.93 3.21 2.98
N LYS A 13 11.72 3.42 2.48
CA LYS A 13 10.62 2.44 2.50
C LYS A 13 10.20 2.10 1.08
N LEU A 14 9.80 0.84 0.91
CA LEU A 14 9.11 0.38 -0.28
C LEU A 14 7.61 0.27 0.04
N LEU A 15 6.80 1.14 -0.54
CA LEU A 15 5.35 1.04 -0.47
C LEU A 15 4.86 0.19 -1.64
N VAL A 16 4.21 -0.93 -1.35
CA VAL A 16 3.70 -1.85 -2.37
C VAL A 16 2.21 -2.06 -2.19
N ALA A 17 1.45 -1.85 -3.26
CA ALA A 17 0.05 -2.24 -3.34
C ALA A 17 -0.05 -3.62 -4.01
N LEU A 18 -0.69 -4.56 -3.31
CA LEU A 18 -0.87 -5.95 -3.73
C LEU A 18 -2.36 -6.28 -3.73
N ASP A 19 -2.79 -7.12 -4.67
CA ASP A 19 -3.99 -7.93 -4.46
C ASP A 19 -3.73 -8.94 -3.35
N GLU A 20 -4.79 -9.38 -2.64
CA GLU A 20 -4.74 -10.42 -1.59
C GLU A 20 -3.42 -10.44 -0.79
N PRO A 21 -3.12 -9.38 -0.01
CA PRO A 21 -1.80 -9.20 0.61
C PRO A 21 -1.38 -10.39 1.48
N GLU A 22 -2.33 -11.04 2.16
CA GLU A 22 -2.06 -12.23 2.98
C GLU A 22 -1.47 -13.40 2.17
N ALA A 23 -1.93 -13.59 0.93
CA ALA A 23 -1.45 -14.66 0.05
C ALA A 23 -0.15 -14.28 -0.68
N HIS A 24 0.01 -13.00 -1.02
CA HIS A 24 1.06 -12.54 -1.95
C HIS A 24 2.27 -11.89 -1.27
N ASN A 25 2.10 -11.29 -0.10
CA ASN A 25 3.19 -10.64 0.62
C ASN A 25 4.34 -11.61 0.98
N PRO A 26 4.10 -12.85 1.47
CA PRO A 26 5.19 -13.77 1.78
C PRO A 26 6.08 -14.10 0.59
N ASN A 27 5.49 -14.25 -0.61
CA ASN A 27 6.25 -14.51 -1.83
C ASN A 27 7.10 -13.31 -2.24
N MET A 28 6.51 -12.10 -2.19
CA MET A 28 7.24 -10.87 -2.50
C MET A 28 8.40 -10.62 -1.54
N ILE A 29 8.18 -10.80 -0.24
CA ILE A 29 9.23 -10.70 0.80
C ILE A 29 10.38 -11.65 0.45
N ARG A 30 10.07 -12.90 0.08
CA ARG A 30 11.07 -13.90 -0.28
C ARG A 30 11.90 -13.48 -1.49
N LEU A 31 11.24 -12.97 -2.53
CA LEU A 31 11.92 -12.43 -3.72
C LEU A 31 12.87 -11.27 -3.39
N LEU A 32 12.47 -10.38 -2.48
CA LEU A 32 13.33 -9.28 -2.04
C LEU A 32 14.56 -9.78 -1.27
N VAL A 33 14.36 -10.74 -0.36
CA VAL A 33 15.46 -11.36 0.40
C VAL A 33 16.39 -12.14 -0.53
N ASP A 34 15.86 -12.91 -1.47
CA ASP A 34 16.65 -13.67 -2.46
C ASP A 34 17.44 -12.73 -3.39
N ALA A 35 16.95 -11.50 -3.60
CA ALA A 35 17.67 -10.44 -4.30
C ALA A 35 18.70 -9.69 -3.43
N GLY A 36 18.86 -10.07 -2.16
CA GLY A 36 19.83 -9.52 -1.21
C GLY A 36 19.35 -8.34 -0.39
N ALA A 37 18.03 -8.11 -0.30
CA ALA A 37 17.48 -7.04 0.54
C ALA A 37 17.39 -7.44 2.03
N ASP A 38 17.93 -6.60 2.91
CA ASP A 38 17.77 -6.72 4.35
C ASP A 38 16.47 -6.03 4.81
N ILE A 39 15.44 -6.82 5.13
CA ILE A 39 14.13 -6.30 5.51
C ILE A 39 14.09 -6.07 7.02
N HIS A 40 14.05 -4.79 7.43
CA HIS A 40 13.99 -4.42 8.85
C HIS A 40 12.59 -4.59 9.45
N PHE A 41 11.56 -4.13 8.74
CA PHE A 41 10.18 -4.16 9.20
C PHE A 41 9.25 -4.36 8.01
N VAL A 42 8.16 -5.08 8.26
CA VAL A 42 7.03 -5.19 7.34
C VAL A 42 5.80 -4.74 8.11
N GLY A 43 5.12 -3.72 7.60
CA GLY A 43 3.87 -3.21 8.14
C GLY A 43 2.83 -3.11 7.05
N GLU A 44 1.58 -3.35 7.39
CA GLU A 44 0.46 -3.06 6.52
C GLU A 44 0.01 -1.60 6.70
N ILE A 45 -0.38 -0.95 5.61
CA ILE A 45 -1.07 0.34 5.70
C ILE A 45 -2.54 0.04 5.87
N ARG A 46 -3.05 0.25 7.09
CA ARG A 46 -4.48 0.30 7.33
C ARG A 46 -4.94 1.74 7.15
N HIS A 47 -5.86 1.98 6.23
CA HIS A 47 -6.65 3.19 6.28
C HIS A 47 -7.67 3.03 7.40
N SER A 48 -7.79 4.01 8.30
CA SER A 48 -8.87 3.98 9.28
C SER A 48 -10.21 4.22 8.57
N LEU A 49 -11.31 3.71 9.13
CA LEU A 49 -12.65 4.04 8.62
C LEU A 49 -12.92 5.54 8.68
N GLU A 50 -12.30 6.23 9.63
CA GLU A 50 -12.32 7.69 9.75
C GLU A 50 -11.64 8.35 8.55
N ASP A 51 -10.45 7.89 8.13
CA ASP A 51 -9.77 8.40 6.93
C ASP A 51 -10.61 8.19 5.66
N VAL A 52 -11.27 7.04 5.54
CA VAL A 52 -12.17 6.74 4.40
C VAL A 52 -13.40 7.63 4.41
N TYR A 53 -14.05 7.80 5.56
CA TYR A 53 -15.22 8.68 5.71
C TYR A 53 -14.86 10.14 5.39
N LEU A 54 -13.74 10.64 5.93
CA LEU A 54 -13.25 11.99 5.66
C LEU A 54 -12.92 12.18 4.18
N GLN A 55 -12.34 11.19 3.51
CA GLN A 55 -12.09 11.25 2.07
C GLN A 55 -13.39 11.33 1.26
N LEU A 56 -14.42 10.55 1.62
CA LEU A 56 -15.71 10.55 0.93
C LEU A 56 -16.43 11.90 1.09
N VAL A 57 -16.58 12.39 2.33
CA VAL A 57 -17.27 13.67 2.60
C VAL A 57 -16.54 14.86 1.98
N ASN A 58 -15.20 14.87 2.01
CA ASN A 58 -14.43 15.95 1.37
C ASN A 58 -14.51 15.95 -0.16
N ASN A 59 -14.86 14.82 -0.78
CA ASN A 59 -15.05 14.73 -2.22
C ASN A 59 -16.44 15.25 -2.63
N GLU A 60 -17.48 14.99 -1.82
CA GLU A 60 -18.84 15.53 -2.03
C GLU A 60 -18.88 17.06 -1.89
N ALA A 61 -18.13 17.64 -0.94
CA ALA A 61 -18.09 19.10 -0.75
C ALA A 61 -17.45 19.90 -1.90
N LYS A 62 -16.81 19.24 -2.86
CA LYS A 62 -16.21 19.88 -4.04
C LYS A 62 -17.13 19.90 -5.27
N GLU A 63 -18.26 19.19 -5.25
CA GLU A 63 -19.21 19.19 -6.38
C GLU A 63 -20.24 20.33 -6.32
N ASP A 64 -20.36 21.03 -5.17
CA ASP A 64 -21.34 22.11 -4.98
C ASP A 64 -20.80 23.53 -5.29
N HIS A 65 -19.55 23.67 -5.73
CA HIS A 65 -18.88 24.98 -5.88
C HIS A 65 -18.11 25.18 -7.21
N ASP A 66 -18.61 24.63 -8.32
CA ASP A 66 -18.20 25.00 -9.69
C ASP A 66 -19.39 25.47 -10.55
#